data_AF-A0A925WMD6-F1
#
_entry.id   AF-A0A925WMD6-F1
#
_cell.length_a   1.000
_cell.length_b   1.000
_cell.length_c   1.000
_cell.angle_alpha   90.00
_cell.angle_beta   90.00
_cell.angle_gamma   90.00
#
_symmetry.space_group_name_H-M   'P 1'
#
loop_
_entity.id
_entity.type
_entity.pdbx_description
1 polymer ?
#
loop_
_entity_poly.entity_id
_entity_poly.type
_entity_poly.pdbx_seq_one_letter_code
_entity_poly.pdbx_strand_id
1 'polypeptide(L)'
;MSSQPPTPPEAMLQRVNLFGAITERLFSRLYSGVQARSKSTDDANRAQLEALKREKAQMIVERNKQLRQALHRREAEAARLNGILATLDEGVIMQDNEGRIVLINAAAHKLLGTQKNFWESELGTL
;
A
#
# COMPACT_ATOMS: atom_id res chain seq x y z
N MET A 1 -55.02 2.46 -65.17
CA MET A 1 -55.04 1.14 -64.50
C MET A 1 -55.26 1.41 -63.02
N SER A 2 -56.48 1.16 -62.56
CA SER A 2 -56.96 1.56 -61.23
C SER A 2 -56.37 0.66 -60.15
N SER A 3 -55.58 1.23 -59.24
CA SER A 3 -55.13 0.58 -58.02
C SER A 3 -56.30 0.46 -57.05
N GLN A 4 -56.84 -0.75 -56.96
CA GLN A 4 -57.93 -1.12 -56.05
C GLN A 4 -57.47 -0.96 -54.59
N PRO A 5 -58.27 -0.35 -53.69
CA PRO A 5 -57.87 -0.16 -52.30
C PRO A 5 -57.69 -1.51 -51.59
N PRO A 6 -56.72 -1.62 -50.67
CA PRO A 6 -56.43 -2.87 -49.97
C PRO A 6 -57.66 -3.36 -49.22
N THR A 7 -57.88 -4.67 -49.25
CA THR A 7 -58.97 -5.28 -48.48
C THR A 7 -58.72 -5.13 -46.98
N PRO A 8 -59.76 -5.00 -46.14
CA PRO A 8 -59.63 -4.69 -44.71
C PRO A 8 -58.61 -5.54 -43.91
N PRO A 9 -58.46 -6.87 -44.14
CA PRO A 9 -57.48 -7.67 -43.39
C PRO A 9 -56.01 -7.42 -43.79
N GLU A 10 -55.71 -7.09 -45.05
CA GLU A 10 -54.32 -6.80 -45.49
C GLU A 10 -53.76 -5.51 -44.88
N ALA A 11 -54.59 -4.48 -44.79
CA ALA A 11 -54.20 -3.20 -44.18
C ALA A 11 -53.84 -3.35 -42.68
N MET A 12 -54.50 -4.28 -41.99
CA MET A 12 -54.27 -4.55 -40.58
C MET A 12 -52.92 -5.27 -40.37
N LEU A 13 -52.60 -6.25 -41.21
CA LEU A 13 -51.32 -6.98 -41.18
C LEU A 13 -50.13 -6.06 -41.52
N GLN A 14 -50.28 -5.15 -42.48
CA GLN A 14 -49.24 -4.16 -42.80
C GLN A 14 -48.97 -3.21 -41.62
N ARG A 15 -50.01 -2.80 -40.90
CA ARG A 15 -49.88 -1.93 -39.72
C ARG A 15 -49.14 -2.63 -38.57
N VAL A 16 -49.42 -3.90 -38.34
CA VAL A 16 -48.75 -4.71 -37.30
C VAL A 16 -47.28 -4.94 -37.66
N ASN A 17 -46.97 -5.27 -38.91
CA ASN A 17 -45.58 -5.44 -39.36
C ASN A 17 -44.78 -4.13 -39.28
N LEU A 18 -45.40 -3.01 -39.66
CA LEU A 18 -44.79 -1.69 -39.52
C LEU A 18 -44.52 -1.35 -38.05
N PHE A 19 -45.46 -1.69 -37.16
CA PHE A 19 -45.31 -1.47 -35.72
C PHE A 19 -44.15 -2.31 -35.14
N GLY A 20 -44.03 -3.58 -35.53
CA GLY A 20 -42.92 -4.46 -35.14
C GLY A 20 -41.55 -3.94 -35.60
N ALA A 21 -41.46 -3.47 -36.85
CA ALA A 21 -40.21 -2.91 -37.37
C ALA A 21 -39.81 -1.58 -36.69
N ILE A 22 -40.80 -0.81 -36.22
CA ILE A 22 -40.55 0.43 -35.45
C ILE A 22 -40.11 0.08 -34.03
N THR A 23 -40.76 -0.88 -33.37
CA THR A 23 -40.39 -1.28 -32.01
C THR A 23 -38.98 -1.88 -31.98
N GLU A 24 -38.62 -2.74 -32.93
CA GLU A 24 -37.27 -3.33 -33.03
C GLU A 24 -36.16 -2.28 -33.18
N ARG A 25 -36.41 -1.24 -33.99
CA ARG A 25 -35.49 -0.10 -34.12
C ARG A 25 -35.42 0.77 -32.87
N LEU A 26 -36.52 0.93 -32.15
CA LEU A 26 -36.54 1.67 -30.89
C LEU A 26 -35.77 0.91 -29.80
N PHE A 27 -36.00 -0.39 -29.67
CA PHE A 27 -35.32 -1.23 -28.67
C PHE A 27 -33.82 -1.32 -28.94
N SER A 28 -33.38 -1.58 -30.18
CA SER A 28 -31.95 -1.65 -30.51
C SER A 28 -31.19 -0.37 -30.16
N ARG A 29 -31.78 0.81 -30.40
CA ARG A 29 -31.18 2.11 -30.03
C ARG A 29 -31.13 2.32 -28.52
N LEU A 30 -32.16 1.87 -27.80
CA LEU A 30 -32.20 1.96 -26.34
C LEU A 30 -31.11 1.08 -25.70
N TYR A 31 -31.00 -0.17 -26.17
CA TYR A 31 -29.99 -1.11 -25.69
C TYR A 31 -28.56 -0.65 -26.04
N SER A 32 -28.32 -0.13 -27.24
CA SER A 32 -26.99 0.36 -27.62
C SER A 32 -26.54 1.55 -26.78
N GLY A 33 -27.47 2.45 -26.42
CA GLY A 33 -27.16 3.63 -25.59
C GLY A 33 -26.75 3.27 -24.16
N VAL A 34 -27.42 2.28 -23.55
CA VAL A 34 -27.09 1.79 -22.20
C VAL A 34 -25.74 1.07 -22.21
N GLN A 35 -25.47 0.25 -23.22
CA GLN A 35 -24.25 -0.53 -23.31
C GLN A 35 -23.01 0.33 -23.63
N ALA A 36 -23.16 1.36 -24.46
CA ALA A 36 -22.11 2.33 -24.74
C ALA A 36 -21.72 3.12 -23.49
N ARG A 37 -22.70 3.52 -22.67
CA ARG A 37 -22.44 4.16 -21.37
C ARG A 37 -21.72 3.23 -20.41
N SER A 38 -22.19 1.98 -20.25
CA SER A 38 -21.56 1.01 -19.35
C SER A 38 -20.07 0.81 -19.68
N LYS A 39 -19.72 0.57 -20.95
CA LYS A 39 -18.32 0.39 -21.38
C LYS A 39 -17.46 1.62 -21.09
N SER A 40 -17.97 2.82 -21.37
CA SER A 40 -17.24 4.06 -21.10
C SER A 40 -16.94 4.25 -19.60
N THR A 41 -17.86 3.88 -18.71
CA THR A 41 -17.61 3.94 -17.26
C THR A 41 -16.60 2.91 -16.81
N ASP A 42 -16.66 1.68 -17.35
CA ASP A 42 -15.75 0.60 -16.97
C ASP A 42 -14.31 0.89 -17.42
N ASP A 43 -14.12 1.44 -18.63
CA ASP A 43 -12.80 1.82 -19.13
C ASP A 43 -12.22 3.00 -18.33
N ALA A 44 -13.05 3.99 -17.98
CA ALA A 44 -12.64 5.11 -17.12
C ALA A 44 -12.24 4.64 -15.71
N ASN A 45 -13.02 3.75 -15.10
CA ASN A 45 -12.73 3.18 -13.79
C ASN A 45 -11.44 2.35 -13.80
N ARG A 46 -11.19 1.57 -14.86
CA ARG A 46 -9.94 0.81 -15.03
C ARG A 46 -8.72 1.72 -15.13
N ALA A 47 -8.79 2.76 -15.97
CA ALA A 47 -7.71 3.73 -16.11
C ALA A 47 -7.40 4.45 -14.78
N GLN A 48 -8.44 4.85 -14.05
CA GLN A 48 -8.29 5.49 -12.74
C GLN A 48 -7.68 4.54 -11.70
N LEU A 49 -8.09 3.27 -11.69
CA LEU A 49 -7.53 2.27 -10.78
C LEU A 49 -6.05 2.01 -11.08
N GLU A 50 -5.66 1.94 -12.35
CA GLU A 50 -4.25 1.78 -12.73
C GLU A 50 -3.41 2.99 -12.33
N ALA A 51 -3.91 4.22 -12.54
CA ALA A 51 -3.24 5.43 -12.12
C ALA A 51 -3.01 5.45 -10.60
N LEU A 52 -4.04 5.14 -9.81
CA LEU A 52 -3.94 5.06 -8.35
C LEU A 52 -2.96 3.95 -7.89
N LYS A 53 -2.98 2.80 -8.56
CA LYS A 53 -2.03 1.70 -8.27
C LYS A 53 -0.59 2.13 -8.55
N ARG A 54 -0.34 2.84 -9.65
CA ARG A 54 0.99 3.35 -10.00
C ARG A 54 1.47 4.39 -9.00
N GLU A 55 0.62 5.34 -8.64
CA GLU A 55 0.92 6.35 -7.61
C GLU A 55 1.26 5.70 -6.26
N LYS A 56 0.42 4.76 -5.80
CA LYS A 56 0.68 4.01 -4.56
C LYS A 56 1.98 3.21 -4.63
N ALA A 57 2.26 2.55 -5.76
CA ALA A 57 3.51 1.81 -5.94
C ALA A 57 4.73 2.75 -5.85
N GLN A 58 4.67 3.91 -6.49
CA GLN A 58 5.73 4.93 -6.40
C GLN A 58 5.91 5.42 -4.96
N MET A 59 4.82 5.71 -4.25
CA MET A 59 4.86 6.12 -2.85
C MET A 59 5.50 5.05 -1.95
N ILE A 60 5.16 3.78 -2.16
CA ILE A 60 5.75 2.66 -1.39
C ILE A 60 7.25 2.58 -1.63
N VAL A 61 7.70 2.70 -2.89
CA VAL A 61 9.13 2.65 -3.24
C VAL A 61 9.88 3.79 -2.58
N GLU A 62 9.38 5.02 -2.68
CA GLU A 62 10.02 6.19 -2.07
C GLU A 62 10.04 6.06 -0.54
N ARG A 63 8.95 5.60 0.07
CA ARG A 63 8.90 5.39 1.51
C ARG A 63 9.86 4.30 1.97
N ASN A 64 9.98 3.21 1.22
CA ASN A 64 10.95 2.16 1.51
C ASN A 64 12.39 2.69 1.45
N LYS A 65 12.69 3.50 0.43
CA LYS A 65 14.01 4.14 0.28
C LYS A 65 14.34 5.03 1.48
N GLN A 66 13.41 5.88 1.91
CA GLN A 66 13.58 6.73 3.07
C GLN A 66 13.81 5.93 4.35
N LEU A 67 13.02 4.87 4.58
CA LEU A 67 13.16 4.01 5.75
C LEU A 67 14.52 3.30 5.77
N ARG A 68 14.97 2.77 4.63
CA ARG A 68 16.30 2.14 4.51
C ARG A 68 17.42 3.13 4.82
N GLN A 69 17.33 4.35 4.29
CA GLN A 69 18.32 5.39 4.58
C GLN A 69 18.33 5.79 6.06
N ALA A 70 17.16 5.89 6.70
CA ALA A 70 17.06 6.20 8.12
C ALA A 70 17.65 5.07 9.00
N LEU A 71 17.36 3.81 8.66
CA LEU A 71 17.95 2.65 9.34
C LEU A 71 19.47 2.65 9.22
N HIS A 72 19.99 2.83 8.00
CA HIS A 72 21.43 2.83 7.78
C HIS A 72 22.14 3.96 8.55
N ARG A 73 21.54 5.15 8.64
CA ARG A 73 22.06 6.25 9.47
C ARG A 73 22.08 5.87 10.95
N ARG A 74 21.01 5.28 11.48
CA ARG A 74 20.96 4.83 12.88
C ARG A 74 21.99 3.75 13.17
N GLU A 75 22.17 2.78 12.28
CA GLU A 75 23.17 1.73 12.41
C GLU A 75 24.60 2.32 12.42
N ALA A 76 24.89 3.25 11.52
CA ALA A 76 26.18 3.92 11.47
C ALA A 76 26.45 4.76 12.73
N GLU A 77 25.43 5.44 13.25
CA GLU A 77 25.52 6.20 14.50
C GLU A 77 25.75 5.29 15.70
N ALA A 78 24.99 4.19 15.82
CA ALA A 78 25.18 3.19 16.87
C ALA A 78 26.58 2.57 16.81
N ALA A 79 27.07 2.22 15.61
CA ALA A 79 28.42 1.70 15.42
C ALA A 79 29.49 2.73 15.83
N ARG A 80 29.29 4.01 15.51
CA ARG A 80 30.17 5.09 15.92
C ARG A 80 30.19 5.27 17.44
N LEU A 81 29.03 5.29 18.08
CA LEU A 81 28.91 5.42 19.54
C LEU A 81 29.57 4.23 20.25
N ASN A 82 29.31 3.01 19.78
CA ASN A 82 29.96 1.80 20.30
C ASN A 82 31.48 1.84 20.11
N GLY A 83 31.97 2.34 18.97
CA GLY A 83 33.39 2.54 18.72
C GLY A 83 34.02 3.55 19.68
N ILE A 84 33.38 4.70 19.89
CA ILE A 84 33.84 5.71 20.85
C ILE A 84 33.91 5.11 22.25
N LEU A 85 32.84 4.46 22.70
CA LEU A 85 32.81 3.78 23.99
C LEU A 85 33.97 2.78 24.06
N ALA A 86 34.12 1.86 23.11
CA ALA A 86 35.18 0.86 23.09
C ALA A 86 36.61 1.45 23.21
N THR A 87 36.83 2.68 22.74
CA THR A 87 38.13 3.37 22.82
C THR A 87 38.36 4.16 24.11
N LEU A 88 37.34 4.39 24.93
CA LEU A 88 37.52 5.06 26.21
C LEU A 88 38.30 4.17 27.17
N ASP A 89 39.37 4.72 27.75
CA ASP A 89 40.15 4.08 28.81
C ASP A 89 39.39 4.05 30.16
N GLU A 90 38.35 4.88 30.29
CA GLU A 90 37.46 4.92 31.45
C GLU A 90 36.36 3.86 31.36
N GLY A 91 36.11 3.17 32.49
CA GLY A 91 35.06 2.17 32.59
C GLY A 91 33.67 2.81 32.60
N VAL A 92 32.88 2.54 31.57
CA VAL A 92 31.47 3.00 31.48
C VAL A 92 30.52 1.83 31.70
N ILE A 93 29.58 2.00 32.63
CA ILE A 93 28.45 1.11 32.90
C ILE A 93 27.18 1.95 32.81
N MET A 94 26.17 1.47 32.09
CA MET A 94 24.88 2.14 31.94
C MET A 94 23.77 1.21 32.39
N GLN A 95 22.82 1.74 33.15
CA GLN A 95 21.73 1.00 33.77
C GLN A 95 20.39 1.58 33.32
N ASP A 96 19.35 0.75 33.21
CA ASP A 96 17.98 1.22 33.02
C ASP A 96 17.36 1.71 34.35
N ASN A 97 16.16 2.28 34.27
CA ASN A 97 15.44 2.80 35.43
C ASN A 97 15.04 1.71 36.45
N GLU A 98 15.16 0.43 36.09
CA GLU A 98 14.83 -0.73 36.93
C GLU A 98 16.08 -1.41 37.48
N GLY A 99 17.26 -0.82 37.26
CA GLY A 99 18.49 -1.31 37.83
C GLY A 99 19.22 -2.35 36.96
N ARG A 100 18.83 -2.59 35.70
CA ARG A 100 19.53 -3.57 34.84
C ARG A 100 20.61 -2.92 34.00
N ILE A 101 21.78 -3.56 33.90
CA ILE A 101 22.88 -3.10 33.05
C ILE A 101 22.48 -3.24 31.58
N VAL A 102 22.44 -2.13 30.86
CA VAL A 102 22.13 -2.05 29.42
C VAL A 102 23.38 -1.87 28.56
N LEU A 103 24.49 -1.42 29.15
CA LEU A 103 25.77 -1.27 28.46
C LEU A 103 26.93 -1.41 29.44
N ILE A 104 27.97 -2.14 29.01
CA ILE A 104 29.25 -2.23 29.69
C ILE A 104 30.37 -2.13 28.65
N ASN A 105 31.27 -1.17 28.85
CA ASN A 105 32.37 -0.94 27.92
C ASN A 105 33.58 -1.86 28.19
N ALA A 106 34.49 -2.02 27.22
CA ALA A 106 35.69 -2.85 27.32
C ALA A 106 36.61 -2.47 28.50
N ALA A 107 36.79 -1.17 28.79
CA ALA A 107 37.53 -0.72 29.96
C ALA A 107 36.85 -1.15 31.27
N ALA A 108 35.53 -1.04 31.36
CA ALA A 108 34.76 -1.50 32.52
C ALA A 108 34.89 -3.03 32.68
N HIS A 109 34.79 -3.80 31.59
CA HIS A 109 35.01 -5.24 31.62
C HIS A 109 36.40 -5.63 32.15
N LYS A 110 37.44 -4.88 31.78
CA LYS A 110 38.81 -5.11 32.27
C LYS A 110 38.96 -4.76 33.75
N LEU A 111 38.34 -3.66 34.19
CA LEU A 111 38.36 -3.22 35.59
C LEU A 111 37.57 -4.16 36.51
N LEU A 112 36.42 -4.66 36.05
CA LEU A 112 35.53 -5.51 36.83
C LEU A 112 35.99 -6.97 36.93
N GLY A 113 36.92 -7.39 36.06
CA GLY A 113 37.34 -8.79 35.96
C GLY A 113 36.23 -9.72 35.47
N THR A 114 36.55 -11.01 35.27
CA THR A 114 35.57 -12.03 34.86
C THR A 114 34.37 -12.02 35.81
N GLN A 115 33.15 -11.96 35.25
CA GLN A 115 31.83 -11.75 35.86
C GLN A 115 31.54 -12.38 37.23
N LYS A 116 32.32 -13.34 37.70
CA LYS A 116 32.05 -14.11 38.92
C LYS A 116 32.34 -13.36 40.24
N ASN A 117 33.26 -12.39 40.26
CA ASN A 117 33.66 -11.71 41.51
C ASN A 117 32.92 -10.39 41.78
N PHE A 118 32.25 -9.81 40.79
CA PHE A 118 31.67 -8.46 40.94
C PHE A 118 30.28 -8.47 41.59
N TRP A 119 29.48 -9.52 41.37
CA TRP A 119 28.15 -9.67 41.99
C TRP A 119 28.18 -9.97 43.50
N GLU A 120 29.37 -10.14 44.08
CA GLU A 120 29.57 -10.26 45.54
C GLU A 120 29.99 -8.93 46.20
N SER A 121 30.14 -7.85 45.43
CA SER A 121 30.47 -6.51 45.94
C SER A 121 29.20 -5.71 46.24
N GLU A 122 29.29 -4.77 47.19
CA GLU A 122 28.18 -3.94 47.71
C GLU A 122 27.38 -3.14 46.66
N LEU A 123 27.80 -3.15 45.39
CA LEU A 123 27.09 -2.55 44.26
C LEU A 123 26.13 -3.51 43.54
N GLY A 124 26.16 -4.82 43.84
CA GLY A 124 25.26 -5.83 43.25
C GLY A 124 23.92 -6.00 43.99
N THR A 125 23.72 -5.32 45.12
CA THR A 125 22.58 -5.50 46.02
C THR A 125 21.79 -4.21 46.30
N LEU A 126 21.88 -3.19 45.46
CA LEU A 126 21.08 -1.95 45.57
C LEU A 126 20.12 -1.78 44.40
#